data_AF-A0A218QPX6-F1
#
_entry.id   AF-A0A218QPX6-F1
#
_cell.length_a   1.000
_cell.length_b   1.000
_cell.length_c   1.000
_cell.angle_alpha   90.00
_cell.angle_beta   90.00
_cell.angle_gamma   90.00
#
_symmetry.space_group_name_H-M   'P 1'
#
loop_
_entity.id
_entity.type
_entity.pdbx_description
1 polymer ?
#
loop_
_entity_poly.entity_id
_entity_poly.type
_entity_poly.pdbx_seq_one_letter_code
_entity_poly.pdbx_strand_id
1 'polypeptide(L)'
;MARKQGNPPTTHTVEAGDTLFDIAQAYYGDGNQWQKISAANGNIQPQNLQIGQQLQILAVDTPAPQQGNVVVYDDSQYRGASQALGIGKYDWGQIKNDTISSLKVPAGMKVTLYSDTHFGGKSKTFTADTPYVGDDFNDQTSSIIIESGSPPSPTGGGFTGIVSRQTFEALFPNRNGFYSYDGLVAATQKYPSFCNEGSDEQRKREAAAFLANIAHESGDLQYIEELNTANWPLYCDPANNTYRCVQGKTYHGRGPIQLSWNYNYGACGQALGIDLLNNPDLVARDSSISFMTALWFWMTPQPPKPSCHNAISTSGFGMTINIINGGIECGKGQVTPQAQSRIQRYEHYTQQLGVTPGGNLSC
;
A
#
# COMPACT_ATOMS: atom_id res chain seq x y z
N MET A 1 -14.56 29.39 -16.49
CA MET A 1 -13.17 29.80 -16.16
C MET A 1 -13.09 30.01 -14.66
N ALA A 2 -12.44 29.11 -13.92
CA ALA A 2 -12.20 29.27 -12.50
C ALA A 2 -10.71 29.00 -12.22
N ARG A 3 -10.10 29.95 -11.52
CA ARG A 3 -8.67 30.14 -11.30
C ARG A 3 -8.07 28.96 -10.51
N LYS A 4 -6.97 28.38 -11.01
CA LYS A 4 -6.04 27.58 -10.21
C LYS A 4 -5.41 28.52 -9.17
N GLN A 5 -5.62 28.24 -7.88
CA GLN A 5 -4.84 28.86 -6.82
C GLN A 5 -3.48 28.17 -6.81
N GLY A 6 -2.45 28.87 -7.32
CA GLY A 6 -1.05 28.48 -7.12
C GLY A 6 -0.62 28.77 -5.69
N ASN A 7 0.28 27.94 -5.14
CA ASN A 7 0.90 28.16 -3.84
C ASN A 7 1.60 29.54 -3.79
N PRO A 8 1.63 30.21 -2.62
CA PRO A 8 2.26 31.52 -2.49
C PRO A 8 3.78 31.46 -2.74
N PRO A 9 4.40 32.53 -3.25
CA PRO A 9 5.82 32.58 -3.55
C PRO A 9 6.67 32.52 -2.27
N THR A 10 7.70 31.67 -2.27
CA THR A 10 8.69 31.58 -1.20
C THR A 10 9.71 32.71 -1.35
N THR A 11 10.11 33.36 -0.27
CA THR A 11 11.17 34.40 -0.26
C THR A 11 12.41 33.91 0.48
N HIS A 12 13.60 34.30 0.02
CA HIS A 12 14.88 34.07 0.68
C HIS A 12 15.53 35.40 1.08
N THR A 13 16.12 35.49 2.27
CA THR A 13 16.85 36.69 2.72
C THR A 13 18.34 36.40 2.60
N VAL A 14 19.05 37.20 1.80
CA VAL A 14 20.47 37.02 1.51
C VAL A 14 21.32 37.18 2.78
N GLU A 15 22.17 36.20 3.06
CA GLU A 15 23.13 36.21 4.15
C GLU A 15 24.56 36.46 3.66
N ALA A 16 25.49 36.69 4.58
CA ALA A 16 26.88 36.94 4.25
C ALA A 16 27.54 35.69 3.64
N GLY A 17 27.99 35.80 2.38
CA GLY A 17 28.63 34.71 1.66
C GLY A 17 27.72 33.98 0.68
N ASP A 18 26.43 34.34 0.62
CA ASP A 18 25.51 33.77 -0.37
C ASP A 18 25.88 34.16 -1.81
N THR A 19 25.74 33.20 -2.71
CA THR A 19 25.73 33.45 -4.15
C THR A 19 24.37 33.04 -4.73
N LEU A 20 23.98 33.61 -5.87
CA LEU A 20 22.77 33.17 -6.57
C LEU A 20 22.83 31.68 -6.95
N PHE A 21 24.03 31.15 -7.17
CA PHE A 21 24.26 29.73 -7.41
C PHE A 21 23.94 28.90 -6.17
N ASP A 22 24.45 29.28 -5.00
CA ASP A 22 24.21 28.55 -3.75
C ASP A 22 22.74 28.64 -3.31
N ILE A 23 22.11 29.79 -3.51
CA ILE A 23 20.68 29.96 -3.26
C ILE A 23 19.88 29.10 -4.25
N ALA A 24 20.22 29.06 -5.54
CA ALA A 24 19.57 28.17 -6.49
C ALA A 24 19.82 26.68 -6.19
N GLN A 25 21.01 26.34 -5.71
CA GLN A 25 21.34 24.99 -5.25
C GLN A 25 20.49 24.61 -4.03
N ALA A 26 20.24 25.54 -3.11
CA ALA A 26 19.44 25.32 -1.91
C ALA A 26 17.93 25.19 -2.21
N TYR A 27 17.38 26.02 -3.11
CA TYR A 27 15.93 26.06 -3.36
C TYR A 27 15.47 25.25 -4.58
N TYR A 28 16.33 25.07 -5.59
CA TYR A 28 16.01 24.31 -6.81
C TYR A 28 16.79 22.99 -6.95
N GLY A 29 17.75 22.73 -6.05
CA GLY A 29 18.61 21.53 -6.12
C GLY A 29 19.66 21.58 -7.24
N ASP A 30 19.74 22.70 -7.97
CA ASP A 30 20.66 22.90 -9.08
C ASP A 30 21.09 24.37 -9.13
N GLY A 31 22.34 24.63 -8.74
CA GLY A 31 22.90 25.97 -8.76
C GLY A 31 22.92 26.59 -10.16
N ASN A 32 22.86 25.80 -11.23
CA ASN A 32 22.77 26.31 -12.60
C ASN A 32 21.41 26.96 -12.91
N GLN A 33 20.42 26.88 -12.02
CA GLN A 33 19.13 27.55 -12.17
C GLN A 33 19.09 28.95 -11.55
N TRP A 34 20.25 29.48 -11.14
CA TRP A 34 20.39 30.82 -10.56
C TRP A 34 19.82 31.94 -11.42
N GLN A 35 19.80 31.79 -12.75
CA GLN A 35 19.23 32.77 -13.67
C GLN A 35 17.71 32.90 -13.51
N LYS A 36 17.03 31.87 -12.99
CA LYS A 36 15.60 31.95 -12.65
C LYS A 36 15.37 32.90 -11.47
N ILE A 37 16.24 32.84 -10.46
CA ILE A 37 16.21 33.77 -9.32
C ILE A 37 16.54 35.18 -9.82
N SER A 38 17.57 35.31 -10.66
CA SER A 38 17.93 36.59 -11.28
C SER A 38 16.74 37.20 -12.02
N ALA A 39 16.11 36.46 -12.93
CA ALA A 39 14.98 36.92 -13.74
C ALA A 39 13.75 37.29 -12.88
N ALA A 40 13.44 36.51 -11.85
CA ALA A 40 12.32 36.76 -10.93
C ALA A 40 12.50 38.04 -10.10
N ASN A 41 13.75 38.50 -9.93
CA ASN A 41 14.10 39.64 -9.09
C ASN A 41 14.61 40.85 -9.90
N GLY A 42 14.22 40.96 -11.16
CA GLY A 42 14.59 42.10 -12.01
C GLY A 42 15.98 41.99 -12.67
N ASN A 43 16.39 40.76 -12.99
CA ASN A 43 17.68 40.43 -13.61
C ASN A 43 18.90 40.85 -12.76
N ILE A 44 18.82 40.64 -11.45
CA ILE A 44 19.94 40.90 -10.54
C ILE A 44 21.19 40.12 -10.96
N GLN A 45 22.32 40.80 -10.96
CA GLN A 45 23.60 40.18 -11.30
C GLN A 45 24.18 39.46 -10.07
N PRO A 46 24.80 38.29 -10.22
CA PRO A 46 25.36 37.52 -9.09
C PRO A 46 26.28 38.34 -8.17
N GLN A 47 27.07 39.25 -8.74
CA GLN A 47 28.00 40.11 -7.98
C GLN A 47 27.34 41.23 -7.16
N ASN A 48 26.03 41.46 -7.31
CA ASN A 48 25.33 42.61 -6.71
C ASN A 48 24.37 42.21 -5.57
N LEU A 49 24.51 41.00 -5.03
CA LEU A 49 23.72 40.56 -3.89
C LEU A 49 24.08 41.36 -2.63
N GLN A 50 23.06 41.89 -1.95
CA GLN A 50 23.23 42.63 -0.71
C GLN A 50 22.73 41.82 0.48
N ILE A 51 23.54 41.72 1.53
CA ILE A 51 23.14 41.08 2.79
C ILE A 51 21.86 41.75 3.31
N GLY A 52 20.86 40.95 3.64
CA GLY A 52 19.52 41.39 4.08
C GLY A 52 18.53 41.64 2.94
N GLN A 53 18.93 41.54 1.68
CA GLN A 53 18.02 41.66 0.54
C GLN A 53 17.06 40.46 0.47
N GLN A 54 15.77 40.71 0.26
CA GLN A 54 14.80 39.63 0.00
C GLN A 54 14.72 39.33 -1.49
N LEU A 55 14.87 38.05 -1.83
CA LEU A 55 14.72 37.50 -3.17
C LEU A 55 13.44 36.68 -3.27
N GLN A 56 12.64 36.94 -4.31
CA GLN A 56 11.53 36.11 -4.71
C GLN A 56 12.05 34.82 -5.34
N ILE A 57 11.62 33.69 -4.78
CA ILE A 57 11.89 32.36 -5.30
C ILE A 57 10.57 31.84 -5.88
N LEU A 58 10.44 31.88 -7.20
CA LEU A 58 9.21 31.46 -7.87
C LEU A 58 8.97 29.96 -7.62
N ALA A 59 7.76 29.62 -7.18
CA ALA A 59 7.34 28.23 -7.07
C ALA A 59 7.26 27.62 -8.48
N VAL A 60 7.95 26.49 -8.69
CA VAL A 60 7.79 25.67 -9.88
C VAL A 60 6.40 25.02 -9.80
N ASP A 61 5.57 25.14 -10.85
CA ASP A 61 4.42 24.26 -11.07
C ASP A 61 4.93 22.81 -10.92
N THR A 62 4.56 22.14 -9.83
CA THR A 62 5.38 21.08 -9.25
C THR A 62 5.13 19.71 -9.91
N PRO A 63 6.16 19.03 -10.42
CA PRO A 63 6.42 17.62 -10.11
C PRO A 63 7.29 17.53 -8.85
N ALA A 64 7.07 16.46 -8.06
CA ALA A 64 7.62 16.16 -6.73
C ALA A 64 9.15 16.43 -6.54
N PRO A 65 9.62 16.66 -5.29
CA PRO A 65 10.97 17.16 -5.01
C PRO A 65 12.09 16.13 -5.26
N GLN A 66 13.22 16.56 -5.84
CA GLN A 66 14.48 15.78 -5.93
C GLN A 66 15.43 16.15 -4.78
N GLN A 67 15.51 15.26 -3.77
CA GLN A 67 16.66 15.05 -2.87
C GLN A 67 16.99 13.55 -2.97
N GLY A 68 18.17 13.16 -3.48
CA GLY A 68 18.35 11.78 -3.96
C GLY A 68 19.77 11.21 -4.00
N ASN A 69 20.67 11.57 -3.08
CA ASN A 69 21.95 10.84 -2.94
C ASN A 69 22.06 10.21 -1.54
N VAL A 70 22.49 8.96 -1.49
CA VAL A 70 22.86 8.22 -0.27
C VAL A 70 24.17 8.79 0.26
N VAL A 71 24.32 8.91 1.57
CA VAL A 71 25.60 9.33 2.19
C VAL A 71 26.09 8.22 3.10
N VAL A 72 27.29 7.69 2.85
CA VAL A 72 27.96 6.71 3.71
C VAL A 72 29.01 7.40 4.56
N TYR A 73 29.24 6.88 5.76
CA TYR A 73 30.11 7.46 6.79
C TYR A 73 31.06 6.41 7.37
N ASP A 74 32.29 6.83 7.64
CA ASP A 74 33.33 5.97 8.20
C ASP A 74 33.07 5.60 9.66
N ASP A 75 32.39 6.47 10.43
CA ASP A 75 32.05 6.21 11.83
C ASP A 75 30.54 5.98 12.02
N SER A 76 30.18 5.35 13.14
CA SER A 76 28.78 5.25 13.58
C SER A 76 28.17 6.63 13.87
N GLN A 77 26.83 6.68 13.92
CA GLN A 77 26.05 7.90 14.20
C GLN A 77 26.28 9.03 13.19
N TYR A 78 26.58 8.68 11.93
CA TYR A 78 26.77 9.60 10.81
C TYR A 78 27.95 10.57 11.03
N ARG A 79 29.07 10.05 11.53
CA ARG A 79 30.27 10.82 11.87
C ARG A 79 31.46 10.38 11.00
N GLY A 80 32.58 11.08 11.13
CA GLY A 80 33.80 10.77 10.40
C GLY A 80 33.77 11.27 8.95
N ALA A 81 34.66 10.71 8.12
CA ALA A 81 34.65 11.02 6.70
C ALA A 81 33.39 10.46 6.04
N SER A 82 32.89 11.15 5.03
CA SER A 82 31.63 10.79 4.36
C SER A 82 31.73 10.87 2.85
N GLN A 83 30.97 10.04 2.15
CA GLN A 83 30.88 10.06 0.70
C GLN A 83 29.41 10.02 0.25
N ALA A 84 29.02 10.94 -0.63
CA ALA A 84 27.71 10.96 -1.25
C ALA A 84 27.71 10.17 -2.56
N LEU A 85 26.74 9.26 -2.71
CA LEU A 85 26.62 8.33 -3.82
C LEU A 85 25.19 8.41 -4.38
N GLY A 86 25.08 8.54 -5.70
CA GLY A 86 23.80 8.50 -6.39
C GLY A 86 23.34 7.05 -6.64
N ILE A 87 22.27 6.91 -7.42
CA ILE A 87 21.86 5.60 -7.95
C ILE A 87 22.96 5.06 -8.86
N GLY A 88 23.40 3.83 -8.63
CA GLY A 88 24.47 3.20 -9.37
C GLY A 88 25.07 2.00 -8.66
N LYS A 89 26.10 1.44 -9.29
CA LYS A 89 26.90 0.35 -8.73
C LYS A 89 28.32 0.88 -8.52
N TYR A 90 28.86 0.70 -7.32
CA TYR A 90 30.15 1.22 -6.90
C TYR A 90 31.01 0.07 -6.35
N ASP A 91 32.18 -0.11 -6.93
CA ASP A 91 33.10 -1.19 -6.62
C ASP A 91 34.45 -0.64 -6.17
N TRP A 92 35.46 -1.53 -6.08
CA TRP A 92 36.82 -1.21 -5.67
C TRP A 92 37.36 0.08 -6.33
N GLY A 93 37.86 0.99 -5.49
CA GLY A 93 38.41 2.28 -5.91
C GLY A 93 37.38 3.40 -6.12
N GLN A 94 36.08 3.09 -6.09
CA GLN A 94 35.00 4.09 -6.19
C GLN A 94 34.41 4.45 -4.82
N ILE A 95 34.63 3.61 -3.82
CA ILE A 95 34.27 3.82 -2.41
C ILE A 95 35.47 3.47 -1.53
N LYS A 96 35.47 4.00 -0.31
CA LYS A 96 36.49 3.65 0.68
C LYS A 96 36.24 2.25 1.22
N ASN A 97 37.14 1.32 0.87
CA ASN A 97 37.04 -0.10 1.21
C ASN A 97 37.08 -0.31 2.73
N ASP A 98 36.22 -1.17 3.26
CA ASP A 98 36.26 -1.68 4.63
C ASP A 98 36.26 -0.57 5.70
N THR A 99 35.43 0.46 5.50
CA THR A 99 35.34 1.59 6.45
C THR A 99 33.92 2.05 6.77
N ILE A 100 32.90 1.57 6.08
CA ILE A 100 31.54 2.09 6.26
C ILE A 100 30.93 1.58 7.56
N SER A 101 30.59 2.51 8.44
CA SER A 101 29.99 2.24 9.75
C SER A 101 28.54 2.76 9.89
N SER A 102 28.15 3.77 9.10
CA SER A 102 26.76 4.27 9.07
C SER A 102 26.38 4.88 7.72
N LEU A 103 25.07 5.05 7.46
CA LEU A 103 24.60 5.63 6.20
C LEU A 103 23.28 6.40 6.33
N LYS A 104 23.13 7.48 5.57
CA LYS A 104 21.86 8.18 5.34
C LYS A 104 21.29 7.78 3.99
N VAL A 105 20.03 7.36 3.97
CA VAL A 105 19.35 6.84 2.78
C VAL A 105 18.14 7.72 2.51
N PRO A 106 18.18 8.54 1.43
CA PRO A 106 17.01 9.31 1.02
C PRO A 106 15.79 8.42 0.84
N ALA A 107 14.64 8.99 1.15
CA ALA A 107 13.38 8.29 1.02
C ALA A 107 13.22 7.76 -0.43
N GLY A 108 13.05 6.45 -0.58
CA GLY A 108 12.87 5.82 -1.88
C GLY A 108 14.18 5.34 -2.50
N MET A 109 15.21 5.14 -1.69
CA MET A 109 16.45 4.50 -2.13
C MET A 109 16.68 3.20 -1.37
N LYS A 110 17.29 2.25 -2.06
CA LYS A 110 17.71 0.97 -1.49
C LYS A 110 19.21 0.86 -1.68
N VAL A 111 19.93 0.60 -0.60
CA VAL A 111 21.39 0.47 -0.56
C VAL A 111 21.72 -0.95 -0.16
N THR A 112 22.42 -1.69 -1.01
CA THR A 112 22.94 -3.02 -0.69
C THR A 112 24.46 -2.94 -0.57
N LEU A 113 24.98 -3.16 0.63
CA LEU A 113 26.41 -3.28 0.90
C LEU A 113 26.83 -4.75 0.71
N TYR A 114 28.04 -4.97 0.21
CA TYR A 114 28.64 -6.28 -0.02
C TYR A 114 30.03 -6.34 0.62
N SER A 115 30.36 -7.49 1.24
CA SER A 115 31.62 -7.67 1.96
C SER A 115 32.83 -7.79 1.03
N ASP A 116 32.59 -8.18 -0.23
CA ASP A 116 33.63 -8.42 -1.21
C ASP A 116 33.45 -7.49 -2.42
N THR A 117 34.50 -7.32 -3.21
CA THR A 117 34.45 -6.62 -4.51
C THR A 117 33.53 -7.36 -5.50
N HIS A 118 33.15 -6.71 -6.60
CA HIS A 118 32.29 -7.29 -7.64
C HIS A 118 30.92 -7.75 -7.14
N PHE A 119 30.40 -7.12 -6.08
CA PHE A 119 29.09 -7.42 -5.48
C PHE A 119 28.95 -8.86 -4.97
N GLY A 120 30.06 -9.42 -4.46
CA GLY A 120 30.16 -10.76 -3.89
C GLY A 120 30.11 -10.80 -2.36
N GLY A 121 30.25 -11.99 -1.79
CA GLY A 121 30.34 -12.19 -0.34
C GLY A 121 29.02 -12.01 0.42
N LYS A 122 29.12 -11.66 1.71
CA LYS A 122 27.95 -11.33 2.54
C LYS A 122 27.37 -10.00 2.07
N SER A 123 26.05 -9.86 2.14
CA SER A 123 25.39 -8.59 1.80
C SER A 123 24.38 -8.15 2.84
N LYS A 124 24.16 -6.84 2.91
CA LYS A 124 23.19 -6.22 3.82
C LYS A 124 22.50 -5.03 3.16
N THR A 125 21.17 -5.00 3.25
CA THR A 125 20.34 -4.00 2.56
C THR A 125 19.75 -3.00 3.54
N PHE A 126 19.76 -1.72 3.17
CA PHE A 126 19.26 -0.59 3.94
C PHE A 126 18.35 0.28 3.07
N THR A 127 17.23 0.71 3.64
CA THR A 127 16.22 1.57 2.96
C THR A 127 15.90 2.82 3.75
N ALA A 128 16.62 3.06 4.85
CA ALA A 128 16.46 4.20 5.74
C ALA A 128 17.79 4.54 6.39
N ASP A 129 17.86 5.74 6.96
CA ASP A 129 18.99 6.20 7.76
C ASP A 129 19.35 5.16 8.82
N THR A 130 20.60 4.71 8.79
CA THR A 130 21.10 3.63 9.62
C THR A 130 22.31 4.13 10.39
N PRO A 131 22.18 4.40 11.71
CA PRO A 131 23.25 5.00 12.50
C PRO A 131 24.36 4.00 12.82
N TYR A 132 24.14 2.71 12.60
CA TYR A 132 25.16 1.67 12.72
C TYR A 132 24.82 0.48 11.83
N VAL A 133 25.74 0.06 10.96
CA VAL A 133 25.49 -1.04 10.00
C VAL A 133 25.46 -2.42 10.67
N GLY A 134 25.87 -2.53 11.94
CA GLY A 134 25.85 -3.76 12.75
C GLY A 134 27.22 -4.43 12.84
N ASP A 135 27.46 -5.15 13.93
CA ASP A 135 28.74 -5.82 14.23
C ASP A 135 29.16 -6.81 13.12
N ASP A 136 28.18 -7.34 12.39
CA ASP A 136 28.35 -8.28 11.29
C ASP A 136 28.82 -7.64 9.98
N PHE A 137 28.76 -6.31 9.86
CA PHE A 137 29.02 -5.58 8.61
C PHE A 137 29.88 -4.31 8.78
N ASN A 138 30.13 -3.89 10.02
CA ASN A 138 30.96 -2.72 10.31
C ASN A 138 32.35 -2.90 9.70
N ASP A 139 32.82 -1.88 8.98
CA ASP A 139 34.14 -1.85 8.35
C ASP A 139 34.42 -3.05 7.43
N GLN A 140 33.38 -3.62 6.80
CA GLN A 140 33.52 -4.78 5.92
C GLN A 140 33.08 -4.50 4.48
N THR A 141 32.58 -3.30 4.17
CA THR A 141 32.00 -3.05 2.85
C THR A 141 33.08 -2.82 1.78
N SER A 142 33.09 -3.68 0.75
CA SER A 142 33.99 -3.60 -0.40
C SER A 142 33.30 -3.24 -1.72
N SER A 143 31.97 -3.40 -1.82
CA SER A 143 31.18 -2.89 -2.96
C SER A 143 29.73 -2.55 -2.56
N ILE A 144 29.09 -1.65 -3.30
CA ILE A 144 27.76 -1.09 -2.99
C ILE A 144 26.89 -1.02 -4.24
N ILE A 145 25.63 -1.41 -4.11
CA ILE A 145 24.59 -1.14 -5.11
C ILE A 145 23.58 -0.15 -4.50
N ILE A 146 23.32 0.96 -5.19
CA ILE A 146 22.29 1.94 -4.85
C ILE A 146 21.27 1.95 -5.97
N GLU A 147 20.03 1.66 -5.65
CA GLU A 147 18.93 1.64 -6.59
C GLU A 147 17.88 2.67 -6.17
N SER A 148 17.15 3.21 -7.16
CA SER A 148 15.84 3.77 -6.87
C SER A 148 15.01 2.66 -6.24
N GLY A 149 14.74 2.76 -4.95
CA GLY A 149 13.57 2.12 -4.40
C GLY A 149 12.35 2.78 -5.02
N SER A 150 11.25 2.05 -5.11
CA SER A 150 9.96 2.74 -4.97
C SER A 150 10.06 3.63 -3.72
N PRO A 151 9.45 4.84 -3.67
CA PRO A 151 9.42 5.67 -2.47
C PRO A 151 9.18 4.77 -1.26
N PRO A 152 9.80 5.02 -0.09
CA PRO A 152 9.69 4.09 1.00
C PRO A 152 8.20 4.00 1.28
N SER A 153 7.62 2.83 1.01
CA SER A 153 6.26 2.56 1.46
C SER A 153 6.29 2.89 2.95
N PRO A 154 5.42 3.78 3.44
CA PRO A 154 5.33 4.02 4.88
C PRO A 154 5.19 2.62 5.48
N THR A 155 6.18 2.18 6.27
CA THR A 155 6.22 0.88 6.98
C THR A 155 4.92 0.08 6.83
N GLY A 156 4.85 -0.80 5.83
CA GLY A 156 3.56 -1.36 5.42
C GLY A 156 3.71 -2.59 4.53
N GLY A 157 4.28 -3.68 5.08
CA GLY A 157 3.91 -5.00 4.58
C GLY A 157 2.41 -5.17 4.78
N GLY A 158 1.68 -5.48 3.71
CA GLY A 158 0.22 -5.64 3.74
C GLY A 158 -0.49 -4.93 2.59
N PHE A 159 -1.82 -4.91 2.67
CA PHE A 159 -2.72 -4.46 1.60
C PHE A 159 -2.41 -3.06 1.04
N THR A 160 -2.05 -2.09 1.88
CA THR A 160 -1.77 -0.70 1.46
C THR A 160 -0.52 -0.54 0.61
N GLY A 161 0.40 -1.51 0.66
CA GLY A 161 1.57 -1.57 -0.22
C GLY A 161 1.24 -2.10 -1.62
N ILE A 162 0.03 -2.64 -1.82
CA ILE A 162 -0.41 -3.31 -3.04
C ILE A 162 -1.49 -2.51 -3.75
N VAL A 163 -2.51 -2.09 -3.00
CA VAL A 163 -3.65 -1.36 -3.52
C VAL A 163 -3.61 0.03 -2.93
N SER A 164 -3.27 1.02 -3.75
CA SER A 164 -3.34 2.43 -3.33
C SER A 164 -4.79 2.91 -3.27
N ARG A 165 -5.04 4.05 -2.61
CA ARG A 165 -6.36 4.72 -2.69
C ARG A 165 -6.76 4.96 -4.15
N GLN A 166 -5.87 5.49 -4.98
CA GLN A 166 -6.16 5.77 -6.38
C GLN A 166 -6.57 4.49 -7.13
N THR A 167 -5.87 3.38 -6.87
CA THR A 167 -6.21 2.08 -7.43
C THR A 167 -7.60 1.65 -6.96
N PHE A 168 -7.89 1.70 -5.66
CA PHE A 168 -9.21 1.33 -5.12
C PHE A 168 -10.34 2.17 -5.73
N GLU A 169 -10.18 3.49 -5.82
CA GLU A 169 -11.18 4.38 -6.45
C GLU A 169 -11.37 4.08 -7.94
N ALA A 170 -10.29 3.69 -8.65
CA ALA A 170 -10.36 3.30 -10.05
C ALA A 170 -11.05 1.94 -10.26
N LEU A 171 -10.86 0.99 -9.34
CA LEU A 171 -11.54 -0.32 -9.36
C LEU A 171 -13.03 -0.20 -9.04
N PHE A 172 -13.42 0.82 -8.25
CA PHE A 172 -14.76 0.99 -7.72
C PHE A 172 -15.31 2.42 -7.94
N PRO A 173 -15.42 2.88 -9.21
CA PRO A 173 -15.74 4.28 -9.51
C PRO A 173 -17.17 4.69 -9.11
N ASN A 174 -18.09 3.73 -9.04
CA ASN A 174 -19.51 3.96 -8.73
C ASN A 174 -19.93 3.42 -7.36
N ARG A 175 -18.99 3.01 -6.50
CA ARG A 175 -19.32 2.46 -5.18
C ARG A 175 -20.11 3.45 -4.33
N ASN A 176 -20.85 2.92 -3.37
CA ASN A 176 -21.44 3.70 -2.32
C ASN A 176 -20.34 4.34 -1.44
N GLY A 177 -20.47 5.63 -1.11
CA GLY A 177 -19.52 6.35 -0.25
C GLY A 177 -19.35 5.74 1.15
N PHE A 178 -20.27 4.89 1.59
CA PHE A 178 -20.13 4.05 2.76
C PHE A 178 -18.87 3.16 2.70
N TYR A 179 -18.53 2.60 1.54
CA TYR A 179 -17.37 1.73 1.36
C TYR A 179 -16.12 2.57 1.08
N SER A 180 -15.52 3.09 2.14
CA SER A 180 -14.33 3.94 2.04
C SER A 180 -13.04 3.12 1.98
N TYR A 181 -12.02 3.63 1.27
CA TYR A 181 -10.68 3.04 1.31
C TYR A 181 -10.11 3.03 2.74
N ASP A 182 -10.36 4.06 3.54
CA ASP A 182 -9.92 4.13 4.94
C ASP A 182 -10.57 3.05 5.82
N GLY A 183 -11.87 2.79 5.61
CA GLY A 183 -12.59 1.71 6.27
C GLY A 183 -11.98 0.34 5.96
N LEU A 184 -11.64 0.09 4.69
CA LEU A 184 -10.95 -1.13 4.27
C LEU A 184 -9.55 -1.22 4.90
N VAL A 185 -8.75 -0.16 4.82
CA VAL A 185 -7.40 -0.13 5.42
C VAL A 185 -7.47 -0.39 6.92
N ALA A 186 -8.36 0.26 7.64
CA ALA A 186 -8.56 0.02 9.08
C ALA A 186 -8.96 -1.44 9.36
N ALA A 187 -9.81 -2.04 8.53
CA ALA A 187 -10.18 -3.44 8.68
C ALA A 187 -8.99 -4.40 8.46
N THR A 188 -8.09 -4.11 7.52
CA THR A 188 -6.90 -4.95 7.26
C THR A 188 -5.95 -5.03 8.46
N GLN A 189 -5.95 -4.03 9.35
CA GLN A 189 -5.13 -4.05 10.56
C GLN A 189 -5.50 -5.20 11.52
N LYS A 190 -6.73 -5.72 11.43
CA LYS A 190 -7.19 -6.89 12.21
C LYS A 190 -6.63 -8.21 11.67
N TYR A 191 -6.14 -8.22 10.43
CA TYR A 191 -5.70 -9.41 9.70
C TYR A 191 -4.29 -9.20 9.12
N PRO A 192 -3.24 -9.21 9.96
CA PRO A 192 -1.88 -8.82 9.54
C PRO A 192 -1.23 -9.76 8.51
N SER A 193 -1.75 -10.97 8.31
CA SER A 193 -1.30 -11.89 7.25
C SER A 193 -1.96 -11.61 5.89
N PHE A 194 -3.12 -10.95 5.87
CA PHE A 194 -3.83 -10.62 4.63
C PHE A 194 -2.95 -9.73 3.74
N CYS A 195 -2.72 -10.17 2.50
CA CYS A 195 -1.85 -9.49 1.54
C CYS A 195 -0.42 -9.27 2.06
N ASN A 196 0.06 -10.12 2.98
CA ASN A 196 1.38 -9.98 3.61
C ASN A 196 2.19 -11.29 3.66
N GLU A 197 1.69 -12.36 3.05
CA GLU A 197 2.36 -13.66 2.99
C GLU A 197 2.70 -14.06 1.55
N GLY A 198 3.81 -14.79 1.39
CA GLY A 198 4.27 -15.26 0.08
C GLY A 198 4.98 -14.19 -0.76
N SER A 199 5.10 -14.46 -2.06
CA SER A 199 5.74 -13.57 -3.03
C SER A 199 4.90 -12.33 -3.32
N ASP A 200 5.52 -11.31 -3.93
CA ASP A 200 4.79 -10.10 -4.36
C ASP A 200 3.61 -10.41 -5.28
N GLU A 201 3.80 -11.36 -6.21
CA GLU A 201 2.72 -11.84 -7.08
C GLU A 201 1.58 -12.48 -6.29
N GLN A 202 1.89 -13.31 -5.30
CA GLN A 202 0.88 -13.98 -4.48
C GLN A 202 0.05 -12.96 -3.69
N ARG A 203 0.69 -11.96 -3.09
CA ARG A 203 -0.01 -10.91 -2.35
C ARG A 203 -0.87 -10.04 -3.26
N LYS A 204 -0.41 -9.70 -4.48
CA LYS A 204 -1.20 -8.98 -5.49
C LYS A 204 -2.41 -9.80 -5.97
N ARG A 205 -2.22 -11.10 -6.21
CA ARG A 205 -3.32 -12.01 -6.56
C ARG A 205 -4.33 -12.13 -5.43
N GLU A 206 -3.88 -12.22 -4.18
CA GLU A 206 -4.77 -12.22 -3.02
C GLU A 206 -5.61 -10.94 -2.96
N ALA A 207 -4.98 -9.77 -3.07
CA ALA A 207 -5.69 -8.49 -3.07
C ALA A 207 -6.73 -8.42 -4.18
N ALA A 208 -6.35 -8.78 -5.42
CA ALA A 208 -7.29 -8.80 -6.54
C ALA A 208 -8.42 -9.81 -6.34
N ALA A 209 -8.14 -11.00 -5.80
CA ALA A 209 -9.12 -12.05 -5.60
C ALA A 209 -10.15 -11.67 -4.52
N PHE A 210 -9.70 -11.07 -3.42
CA PHE A 210 -10.57 -10.54 -2.38
C PHE A 210 -11.48 -9.44 -2.96
N LEU A 211 -10.89 -8.44 -3.63
CA LEU A 211 -11.64 -7.33 -4.22
C LEU A 211 -12.65 -7.82 -5.27
N ALA A 212 -12.28 -8.78 -6.12
CA ALA A 212 -13.14 -9.32 -7.17
C ALA A 212 -14.37 -10.04 -6.61
N ASN A 213 -14.19 -10.80 -5.53
CA ASN A 213 -15.29 -11.49 -4.88
C ASN A 213 -16.23 -10.52 -4.18
N ILE A 214 -15.72 -9.56 -3.39
CA ILE A 214 -16.60 -8.58 -2.74
C ILE A 214 -17.31 -7.69 -3.77
N ALA A 215 -16.66 -7.39 -4.90
CA ALA A 215 -17.28 -6.67 -6.01
C ALA A 215 -18.46 -7.45 -6.58
N HIS A 216 -18.33 -8.77 -6.74
CA HIS A 216 -19.43 -9.61 -7.19
C HIS A 216 -20.61 -9.62 -6.18
N GLU A 217 -20.33 -9.85 -4.90
CA GLU A 217 -21.39 -9.95 -3.87
C GLU A 217 -22.19 -8.66 -3.68
N SER A 218 -21.53 -7.51 -3.80
CA SER A 218 -22.11 -6.21 -3.42
C SER A 218 -22.50 -5.33 -4.61
N GLY A 219 -22.43 -5.86 -5.83
CA GLY A 219 -22.67 -5.08 -7.05
C GLY A 219 -21.67 -3.95 -7.22
N ASP A 220 -20.37 -4.26 -7.19
CA ASP A 220 -19.25 -3.31 -7.23
C ASP A 220 -19.26 -2.32 -6.05
N LEU A 221 -19.55 -2.82 -4.84
CA LEU A 221 -19.65 -2.03 -3.61
C LEU A 221 -20.75 -0.96 -3.69
N GLN A 222 -21.83 -1.18 -4.45
CA GLN A 222 -22.97 -0.25 -4.50
C GLN A 222 -24.01 -0.54 -3.42
N TYR A 223 -24.16 -1.81 -3.05
CA TYR A 223 -25.19 -2.26 -2.13
C TYR A 223 -24.60 -2.58 -0.76
N ILE A 224 -25.13 -1.95 0.27
CA ILE A 224 -24.74 -2.18 1.68
C ILE A 224 -25.48 -3.39 2.24
N GLU A 225 -26.74 -3.53 1.87
CA GLU A 225 -27.64 -4.57 2.36
C GLU A 225 -28.29 -5.28 1.16
N GLU A 226 -28.71 -6.53 1.39
CA GLU A 226 -29.48 -7.31 0.42
C GLU A 226 -30.73 -6.56 -0.04
N LEU A 227 -30.91 -6.45 -1.36
CA LEU A 227 -31.99 -5.67 -1.96
C LEU A 227 -33.39 -6.27 -1.70
N ASN A 228 -33.50 -7.60 -1.65
CA ASN A 228 -34.79 -8.25 -1.46
C ASN A 228 -35.20 -8.29 0.01
N THR A 229 -35.76 -7.19 0.50
CA THR A 229 -36.20 -7.04 1.89
C THR A 229 -37.21 -8.09 2.35
N ALA A 230 -37.97 -8.70 1.42
CA ALA A 230 -38.89 -9.79 1.74
C ALA A 230 -38.18 -11.05 2.26
N ASN A 231 -36.92 -11.26 1.88
CA ASN A 231 -36.11 -12.40 2.35
C ASN A 231 -35.50 -12.17 3.73
N TRP A 232 -35.46 -10.94 4.23
CA TRP A 232 -34.68 -10.64 5.43
C TRP A 232 -35.05 -11.48 6.68
N PRO A 233 -36.34 -11.80 6.92
CA PRO A 233 -36.71 -12.68 8.03
C PRO A 233 -36.26 -14.14 7.89
N LEU A 234 -35.88 -14.58 6.68
CA LEU A 234 -35.51 -15.98 6.39
C LEU A 234 -34.15 -16.37 6.96
N TYR A 235 -33.26 -15.39 7.18
CA TYR A 235 -31.88 -15.63 7.59
C TYR A 235 -31.73 -15.86 9.10
N CYS A 236 -32.68 -16.57 9.70
CA CYS A 236 -32.60 -17.04 11.07
C CYS A 236 -32.70 -18.56 11.05
N ASP A 237 -31.64 -19.24 11.46
CA ASP A 237 -31.68 -20.66 11.79
C ASP A 237 -32.07 -20.82 13.27
N PRO A 238 -33.34 -21.18 13.57
CA PRO A 238 -33.80 -21.36 14.94
C PRO A 238 -33.22 -22.61 15.61
N ALA A 239 -32.66 -23.55 14.84
CA ALA A 239 -32.05 -24.77 15.38
C ALA A 239 -30.64 -24.50 15.93
N ASN A 240 -30.03 -23.36 15.58
CA ASN A 240 -28.70 -22.99 16.07
C ASN A 240 -28.76 -22.56 17.54
N ASN A 241 -28.32 -23.45 18.43
CA ASN A 241 -28.32 -23.20 19.87
C ASN A 241 -27.14 -22.35 20.36
N THR A 242 -26.07 -22.22 19.57
CA THR A 242 -24.89 -21.43 19.92
C THR A 242 -25.10 -19.94 19.68
N TYR A 243 -25.66 -19.60 18.50
CA TYR A 243 -25.89 -18.23 18.08
C TYR A 243 -27.38 -18.04 17.80
N ARG A 244 -28.17 -18.03 18.88
CA ARG A 244 -29.63 -17.89 18.80
C ARG A 244 -30.02 -16.55 18.17
N CYS A 245 -31.05 -16.57 17.33
CA CYS A 245 -31.60 -15.35 16.76
C CYS A 245 -32.15 -14.44 17.87
N VAL A 246 -31.87 -13.15 17.76
CA VAL A 246 -32.34 -12.13 18.70
C VAL A 246 -33.66 -11.55 18.20
N GLN A 247 -34.64 -11.43 19.10
CA GLN A 247 -35.95 -10.89 18.74
C GLN A 247 -35.82 -9.48 18.13
N GLY A 248 -36.51 -9.25 17.01
CA GLY A 248 -36.49 -7.96 16.32
C GLY A 248 -35.22 -7.70 15.50
N LYS A 249 -34.33 -8.68 15.36
CA LYS A 249 -33.12 -8.60 14.54
C LYS A 249 -33.24 -9.48 13.30
N THR A 250 -32.62 -9.04 12.20
CA THR A 250 -32.50 -9.79 10.95
C THR A 250 -31.03 -9.98 10.60
N TYR A 251 -30.71 -11.13 9.99
CA TYR A 251 -29.34 -11.49 9.60
C TYR A 251 -29.23 -11.70 8.09
N HIS A 252 -29.94 -10.89 7.32
CA HIS A 252 -29.81 -10.82 5.86
C HIS A 252 -28.42 -10.34 5.43
N GLY A 253 -28.15 -10.42 4.13
CA GLY A 253 -26.87 -10.02 3.56
C GLY A 253 -26.52 -8.58 3.88
N ARG A 254 -25.38 -8.36 4.54
CA ARG A 254 -24.80 -7.02 4.75
C ARG A 254 -23.31 -6.98 4.43
N GLY A 255 -22.85 -5.82 4.00
CA GLY A 255 -21.45 -5.52 3.74
C GLY A 255 -20.89 -6.16 2.47
N PRO A 256 -19.56 -6.09 2.28
CA PRO A 256 -18.91 -6.42 1.01
C PRO A 256 -19.01 -7.89 0.63
N ILE A 257 -19.11 -8.80 1.60
CA ILE A 257 -19.27 -10.25 1.36
C ILE A 257 -20.72 -10.73 1.53
N GLN A 258 -21.66 -9.80 1.74
CA GLN A 258 -23.06 -10.12 2.05
C GLN A 258 -23.20 -11.14 3.20
N LEU A 259 -22.54 -10.87 4.33
CA LEU A 259 -22.60 -11.73 5.52
C LEU A 259 -24.06 -11.99 5.88
N SER A 260 -24.44 -13.26 5.93
CA SER A 260 -25.83 -13.71 6.10
C SER A 260 -25.91 -14.82 7.14
N TRP A 261 -27.06 -14.99 7.79
CA TRP A 261 -27.39 -15.96 8.85
C TRP A 261 -26.85 -15.64 10.25
N ASN A 262 -27.71 -15.85 11.27
CA ASN A 262 -27.41 -15.67 12.70
C ASN A 262 -26.09 -16.31 13.14
N TYR A 263 -25.80 -17.53 12.68
CA TYR A 263 -24.57 -18.24 13.07
C TYR A 263 -23.29 -17.60 12.52
N ASN A 264 -23.35 -16.98 11.33
CA ASN A 264 -22.22 -16.25 10.77
C ASN A 264 -22.02 -14.91 11.47
N TYR A 265 -23.10 -14.17 11.75
CA TYR A 265 -23.00 -12.94 12.55
C TYR A 265 -22.46 -13.21 13.95
N GLY A 266 -22.93 -14.27 14.61
CA GLY A 266 -22.43 -14.69 15.92
C GLY A 266 -20.96 -15.07 15.91
N ALA A 267 -20.54 -15.95 14.99
CA ALA A 267 -19.15 -16.39 14.88
C ALA A 267 -18.20 -15.25 14.48
N CYS A 268 -18.61 -14.41 13.52
CA CYS A 268 -17.84 -13.23 13.09
C CYS A 268 -17.70 -12.22 14.23
N GLY A 269 -18.81 -11.91 14.91
CA GLY A 269 -18.82 -10.99 16.04
C GLY A 269 -17.91 -11.46 17.17
N GLN A 270 -17.98 -12.75 17.52
CA GLN A 270 -17.09 -13.35 18.51
C GLN A 270 -15.61 -13.21 18.12
N ALA A 271 -15.26 -13.53 16.87
CA ALA A 271 -13.88 -13.43 16.38
C ALA A 271 -13.34 -11.99 16.36
N LEU A 272 -14.21 -11.02 16.08
CA LEU A 272 -13.84 -9.60 16.04
C LEU A 272 -13.81 -8.96 17.43
N GLY A 273 -14.53 -9.53 18.41
CA GLY A 273 -14.81 -8.89 19.70
C GLY A 273 -15.90 -7.82 19.61
N ILE A 274 -16.84 -7.97 18.67
CA ILE A 274 -17.92 -7.03 18.38
C ILE A 274 -19.25 -7.80 18.45
N ASP A 275 -20.22 -7.34 19.22
CA ASP A 275 -21.50 -8.05 19.36
C ASP A 275 -22.42 -7.85 18.15
N LEU A 276 -22.11 -8.57 17.06
CA LEU A 276 -22.88 -8.57 15.82
C LEU A 276 -24.15 -9.43 15.88
N LEU A 277 -24.30 -10.29 16.89
CA LEU A 277 -25.52 -11.10 17.04
C LEU A 277 -26.68 -10.24 17.56
N ASN A 278 -26.43 -9.38 18.55
CA ASN A 278 -27.43 -8.43 19.05
C ASN A 278 -27.44 -7.13 18.23
N ASN A 279 -26.34 -6.77 17.56
CA ASN A 279 -26.23 -5.53 16.78
C ASN A 279 -25.81 -5.78 15.32
N PRO A 280 -26.57 -6.59 14.55
CA PRO A 280 -26.20 -6.93 13.17
C PRO A 280 -26.15 -5.71 12.24
N ASP A 281 -26.91 -4.65 12.55
CA ASP A 281 -26.94 -3.40 11.79
C ASP A 281 -25.60 -2.65 11.80
N LEU A 282 -24.68 -2.96 12.74
CA LEU A 282 -23.33 -2.37 12.74
C LEU A 282 -22.58 -2.65 11.43
N VAL A 283 -22.81 -3.82 10.81
CA VAL A 283 -22.21 -4.20 9.52
C VAL A 283 -22.64 -3.26 8.38
N ALA A 284 -23.81 -2.62 8.50
CA ALA A 284 -24.34 -1.65 7.54
C ALA A 284 -24.16 -0.17 7.97
N ARG A 285 -23.61 0.08 9.16
CA ARG A 285 -23.47 1.44 9.73
C ARG A 285 -22.03 1.88 9.94
N ASP A 286 -21.10 0.92 10.04
CA ASP A 286 -19.68 1.20 10.17
C ASP A 286 -18.92 0.53 9.01
N SER A 287 -18.28 1.37 8.18
CA SER A 287 -17.51 0.95 7.01
C SER A 287 -16.41 -0.06 7.37
N SER A 288 -15.71 0.19 8.47
CA SER A 288 -14.60 -0.66 8.89
C SER A 288 -15.10 -2.00 9.42
N ILE A 289 -16.14 -2.01 10.24
CA ILE A 289 -16.80 -3.25 10.67
C ILE A 289 -17.30 -4.04 9.46
N SER A 290 -17.87 -3.36 8.47
CA SER A 290 -18.33 -3.98 7.22
C SER A 290 -17.20 -4.72 6.50
N PHE A 291 -16.05 -4.07 6.30
CA PHE A 291 -14.89 -4.73 5.70
C PHE A 291 -14.26 -5.80 6.60
N MET A 292 -14.31 -5.64 7.93
CA MET A 292 -13.84 -6.67 8.87
C MET A 292 -14.64 -7.96 8.73
N THR A 293 -15.95 -7.92 8.46
CA THR A 293 -16.72 -9.15 8.25
C THR A 293 -16.32 -9.86 6.96
N ALA A 294 -16.03 -9.12 5.89
CA ALA A 294 -15.54 -9.66 4.64
C ALA A 294 -14.15 -10.31 4.81
N LEU A 295 -13.24 -9.64 5.51
CA LEU A 295 -11.92 -10.18 5.83
C LEU A 295 -12.01 -11.38 6.78
N TRP A 296 -12.89 -11.35 7.78
CA TRP A 296 -13.15 -12.50 8.63
C TRP A 296 -13.52 -13.72 7.80
N PHE A 297 -14.48 -13.59 6.88
CA PHE A 297 -14.88 -14.69 6.01
C PHE A 297 -13.71 -15.17 5.14
N TRP A 298 -12.96 -14.24 4.53
CA TRP A 298 -11.83 -14.54 3.66
C TRP A 298 -10.71 -15.31 4.37
N MET A 299 -10.42 -14.92 5.62
CA MET A 299 -9.29 -15.44 6.41
C MET A 299 -9.63 -16.71 7.21
N THR A 300 -10.92 -16.98 7.46
CA THR A 300 -11.35 -18.06 8.37
C THR A 300 -11.65 -19.35 7.61
N PRO A 301 -10.98 -20.48 7.92
CA PRO A 301 -11.35 -21.78 7.38
C PRO A 301 -12.73 -22.23 7.89
N GLN A 302 -13.52 -22.88 7.04
CA GLN A 302 -14.81 -23.48 7.40
C GLN A 302 -14.80 -24.97 7.04
N PRO A 303 -14.26 -25.84 7.91
CA PRO A 303 -14.07 -27.25 7.59
C PRO A 303 -15.31 -27.91 6.99
N PRO A 304 -15.17 -28.67 5.89
CA PRO A 304 -13.91 -29.10 5.27
C PRO A 304 -13.24 -28.08 4.34
N LYS A 305 -13.83 -26.90 4.13
CA LYS A 305 -13.29 -25.86 3.25
C LYS A 305 -12.11 -25.12 3.91
N PRO A 306 -10.98 -24.92 3.21
CA PRO A 306 -9.93 -24.02 3.68
C PRO A 306 -10.41 -22.56 3.64
N SER A 307 -9.60 -21.63 4.15
CA SER A 307 -9.86 -20.20 3.97
C SER A 307 -9.57 -19.77 2.52
N CYS A 308 -10.21 -18.70 2.06
CA CYS A 308 -9.91 -18.11 0.75
C CYS A 308 -8.44 -17.62 0.69
N HIS A 309 -7.94 -17.07 1.80
CA HIS A 309 -6.55 -16.68 1.99
C HIS A 309 -5.55 -17.81 1.67
N ASN A 310 -5.80 -19.02 2.17
CA ASN A 310 -4.94 -20.16 1.82
C ASN A 310 -5.19 -20.61 0.38
N ALA A 311 -6.46 -20.69 -0.03
CA ALA A 311 -6.87 -21.25 -1.32
C ALA A 311 -6.32 -20.47 -2.53
N ILE A 312 -6.25 -19.13 -2.46
CA ILE A 312 -5.73 -18.33 -3.57
C ILE A 312 -4.26 -18.65 -3.88
N SER A 313 -3.48 -19.02 -2.86
CA SER A 313 -2.07 -19.37 -2.99
C SER A 313 -1.83 -20.84 -3.34
N THR A 314 -2.70 -21.75 -2.88
CA THR A 314 -2.50 -23.21 -3.02
C THR A 314 -3.32 -23.87 -4.12
N SER A 315 -4.52 -23.35 -4.39
CA SER A 315 -5.53 -24.00 -5.22
C SER A 315 -5.96 -23.14 -6.43
N GLY A 316 -5.87 -21.82 -6.31
CA GLY A 316 -6.23 -20.85 -7.35
C GLY A 316 -7.58 -20.16 -7.09
N PHE A 317 -7.91 -19.21 -7.97
CA PHE A 317 -9.08 -18.33 -7.78
C PHE A 317 -10.42 -19.07 -7.75
N GLY A 318 -10.59 -20.11 -8.56
CA GLY A 318 -11.81 -20.91 -8.60
C GLY A 318 -12.15 -21.58 -7.27
N MET A 319 -11.14 -21.93 -6.46
CA MET A 319 -11.38 -22.46 -5.12
C MET A 319 -11.96 -21.39 -4.17
N THR A 320 -11.60 -20.12 -4.35
CA THR A 320 -12.21 -19.01 -3.58
C THR A 320 -13.69 -18.86 -3.90
N ILE A 321 -14.09 -19.01 -5.18
CA ILE A 321 -15.49 -19.03 -5.63
C ILE A 321 -16.23 -20.20 -4.98
N ASN A 322 -15.64 -21.39 -4.99
CA ASN A 322 -16.23 -22.59 -4.38
C ASN A 322 -16.43 -22.45 -2.87
N ILE A 323 -15.48 -21.80 -2.18
CA ILE A 323 -15.61 -21.51 -0.76
C ILE A 323 -16.81 -20.61 -0.50
N ILE A 324 -16.90 -19.50 -1.24
CA ILE A 324 -17.93 -18.47 -1.07
C ILE A 324 -19.32 -19.00 -1.43
N ASN A 325 -19.50 -19.59 -2.61
CA ASN A 325 -20.84 -19.97 -3.08
C ASN A 325 -20.88 -21.21 -3.99
N GLY A 326 -19.99 -22.18 -3.76
CA GLY A 326 -19.82 -23.32 -4.66
C GLY A 326 -21.04 -24.22 -4.83
N GLY A 327 -21.97 -24.28 -3.87
CA GLY A 327 -23.21 -25.06 -4.01
C GLY A 327 -24.08 -24.58 -5.18
N ILE A 328 -24.00 -23.28 -5.49
CA ILE A 328 -24.74 -22.64 -6.58
C ILE A 328 -23.86 -22.51 -7.82
N GLU A 329 -22.61 -22.09 -7.66
CA GLU A 329 -21.79 -21.61 -8.78
C GLU A 329 -20.86 -22.67 -9.39
N CYS A 330 -20.50 -23.72 -8.66
CA CYS A 330 -19.46 -24.67 -9.05
C CYS A 330 -20.01 -26.06 -9.36
N GLY A 331 -19.21 -26.87 -10.06
CA GLY A 331 -19.50 -28.28 -10.33
C GLY A 331 -20.70 -28.51 -11.25
N LYS A 332 -21.03 -27.53 -12.11
CA LYS A 332 -22.19 -27.59 -13.03
C LYS A 332 -21.83 -28.12 -14.43
N GLY A 333 -20.60 -28.61 -14.62
CA GLY A 333 -20.06 -29.07 -15.92
C GLY A 333 -19.69 -27.94 -16.89
N GLN A 334 -20.03 -26.69 -16.54
CA GLN A 334 -19.73 -25.47 -17.29
C GLN A 334 -19.61 -24.30 -16.30
N VAL A 335 -18.88 -23.26 -16.70
CA VAL A 335 -18.74 -22.04 -15.89
C VAL A 335 -20.10 -21.35 -15.81
N THR A 336 -20.61 -21.17 -14.59
CA THR A 336 -21.88 -20.45 -14.40
C THR A 336 -21.69 -18.95 -14.68
N PRO A 337 -22.77 -18.22 -15.06
CA PRO A 337 -22.68 -16.76 -15.26
C PRO A 337 -22.13 -16.00 -14.04
N GLN A 338 -22.44 -16.49 -12.84
CA GLN A 338 -21.96 -15.94 -11.57
C GLN A 338 -20.45 -16.15 -11.41
N ALA A 339 -19.97 -17.38 -11.59
CA ALA A 339 -18.54 -17.68 -11.55
C ALA A 339 -17.78 -16.89 -12.64
N GLN A 340 -18.35 -16.79 -13.84
CA GLN A 340 -17.76 -16.01 -14.93
C GLN A 340 -17.64 -14.52 -14.59
N SER A 341 -18.65 -13.94 -13.91
CA SER A 341 -18.60 -12.56 -13.45
C SER A 341 -17.45 -12.33 -12.45
N ARG A 342 -17.24 -13.25 -11.50
CA ARG A 342 -16.10 -13.18 -10.56
C ARG A 342 -14.76 -13.26 -11.29
N ILE A 343 -14.64 -14.17 -12.26
CA ILE A 343 -13.41 -14.36 -13.05
C ILE A 343 -13.07 -13.08 -13.82
N GLN A 344 -14.04 -12.48 -14.51
CA GLN A 344 -13.80 -11.25 -15.27
C GLN A 344 -13.32 -10.09 -14.39
N ARG A 345 -13.88 -9.97 -13.18
CA ARG A 345 -13.41 -8.98 -12.20
C ARG A 345 -12.00 -9.26 -11.73
N TYR A 346 -11.69 -10.51 -11.42
CA TYR A 346 -10.36 -10.92 -10.97
C TYR A 346 -9.29 -10.68 -12.05
N GLU A 347 -9.58 -11.02 -13.30
CA GLU A 347 -8.69 -10.75 -14.44
C GLU A 347 -8.46 -9.25 -14.62
N HIS A 348 -9.53 -8.44 -14.55
CA HIS A 348 -9.40 -7.00 -14.63
C HIS A 348 -8.56 -6.43 -13.47
N TYR A 349 -8.79 -6.88 -12.24
CA TYR A 349 -8.10 -6.36 -11.06
C TYR A 349 -6.64 -6.79 -11.02
N THR A 350 -6.31 -8.02 -11.41
CA THR A 350 -4.91 -8.46 -11.54
C THR A 350 -4.16 -7.68 -12.62
N GLN A 351 -4.82 -7.33 -13.73
CA GLN A 351 -4.26 -6.42 -14.73
C GLN A 351 -3.94 -5.04 -14.14
N GLN A 352 -4.85 -4.45 -13.36
CA GLN A 352 -4.62 -3.14 -12.71
C GLN A 352 -3.49 -3.18 -11.67
N LEU A 353 -3.24 -4.33 -11.06
CA LEU A 353 -2.14 -4.54 -10.11
C LEU A 353 -0.83 -5.01 -10.77
N GLY A 354 -0.81 -5.15 -12.10
CA GLY A 354 0.37 -5.57 -12.85
C GLY A 354 0.82 -6.99 -12.52
N VAL A 355 -0.12 -7.92 -12.31
CA VAL A 355 0.15 -9.34 -12.06
C VAL A 355 -0.69 -10.23 -12.97
N THR A 356 -0.20 -11.43 -13.31
CA THR A 356 -1.00 -12.42 -14.03
C THR A 356 -2.02 -13.08 -13.09
N PRO A 357 -3.21 -13.51 -13.58
CA PRO A 357 -4.22 -14.17 -12.74
C PRO A 357 -3.80 -15.51 -12.13
N GLY A 358 -2.83 -16.19 -12.75
CA GLY A 358 -2.48 -17.58 -12.43
C GLY A 358 -3.43 -18.59 -13.10
N GLY A 359 -3.36 -19.85 -12.67
CA GLY A 359 -4.21 -20.94 -13.16
C GLY A 359 -5.44 -21.19 -12.29
N ASN A 360 -6.25 -22.17 -12.67
CA ASN A 360 -7.43 -22.64 -11.92
C ASN A 360 -8.42 -21.51 -11.57
N LEU A 361 -8.82 -20.73 -12.58
CA LEU A 361 -9.70 -19.58 -12.39
C LEU A 361 -11.16 -19.96 -12.14
N SER A 362 -11.59 -21.12 -12.64
CA SER A 362 -12.97 -21.61 -12.48
C SER A 362 -13.09 -22.73 -11.45
N CYS A 363 -14.34 -22.95 -11.06
CA CYS A 363 -14.90 -24.13 -10.45
C CYS A 363 -16.16 -24.54 -11.27
#